data_AF-A0A942LT71-F1
#
_entry.id   AF-A0A942LT71-F1
#
_cell.length_a   1.000
_cell.length_b   1.000
_cell.length_c   1.000
_cell.angle_alpha   90.00
_cell.angle_beta   90.00
_cell.angle_gamma   90.00
#
_symmetry.space_group_name_H-M   'P 1'
#
loop_
_entity.id
_entity.type
_entity.pdbx_description
1 polymer ?
#
loop_
_entity_poly.entity_id
_entity_poly.type
_entity_poly.pdbx_seq_one_letter_code
_entity_poly.pdbx_strand_id
1 'polypeptide(L)'
;MKDYYPHWTWNPSNRTYTLNNLSFQYLADNAINITFTNEDKRTFTKKVEPVIPLKNLLRLSPEKWKEDYDKAMEELKVEQTRINAMAETFRAFSLNQLGTFNFDALMKMDDWFHVKPKFVVENIIKNNNEIVIIFGDNSGYIRVKQDQINDFRINPESGHRILLMLKDNEIGIFPIESFKDMDIENLRNSTSPDVSFTFEKHVVSDAVSLREKLGF
;
A
#
# COMPACT_ATOMS: atom_id res chain seq x y z
N MET A 1 -26.58 -15.82 10.44
CA MET A 1 -26.33 -15.19 9.13
C MET A 1 -26.71 -13.73 9.27
N LYS A 2 -25.76 -12.80 9.15
CA LYS A 2 -26.07 -11.38 9.02
C LYS A 2 -26.32 -11.11 7.54
N ASP A 3 -27.44 -10.51 7.20
CA ASP A 3 -27.76 -10.14 5.83
C ASP A 3 -26.72 -9.13 5.33
N TYR A 4 -25.91 -9.55 4.35
CA TYR A 4 -24.85 -8.75 3.71
C TYR A 4 -25.41 -7.80 2.64
N TYR A 5 -26.71 -7.47 2.70
CA TYR A 5 -27.33 -6.61 1.72
C TYR A 5 -27.34 -5.16 2.21
N PRO A 6 -26.88 -4.20 1.40
CA PRO A 6 -27.07 -2.80 1.73
C PRO A 6 -28.56 -2.50 1.85
N HIS A 7 -29.00 -2.00 3.01
CA HIS A 7 -30.38 -1.59 3.22
C HIS A 7 -30.62 -0.24 2.54
N TRP A 8 -31.20 -0.28 1.35
CA TRP A 8 -31.65 0.91 0.64
C TRP A 8 -32.90 1.49 1.30
N THR A 9 -32.92 2.80 1.49
CA THR A 9 -34.12 3.51 1.91
C THR A 9 -34.83 4.07 0.69
N TRP A 10 -36.08 3.66 0.48
CA TRP A 10 -36.92 4.16 -0.60
C TRP A 10 -37.73 5.36 -0.14
N ASN A 11 -37.63 6.47 -0.87
CA ASN A 11 -38.48 7.63 -0.70
C ASN A 11 -39.48 7.72 -1.88
N PRO A 12 -40.78 7.42 -1.65
CA PRO A 12 -41.78 7.40 -2.70
C PRO A 12 -42.11 8.79 -3.25
N SER A 13 -41.91 9.86 -2.47
CA SER A 13 -42.32 11.22 -2.83
C SER A 13 -41.47 11.81 -3.95
N ASN A 14 -40.19 11.45 -4.01
CA ASN A 14 -39.25 11.93 -5.03
C ASN A 14 -38.67 10.79 -5.90
N ARG A 15 -39.19 9.57 -5.73
CA ARG A 15 -38.73 8.36 -6.41
C ARG A 15 -37.23 8.12 -6.27
N THR A 16 -36.72 8.27 -5.05
CA THR A 16 -35.30 8.18 -4.76
C THR A 16 -34.96 7.00 -3.87
N TYR A 17 -33.97 6.21 -4.26
CA TYR A 17 -33.31 5.23 -3.40
C TYR A 17 -32.05 5.84 -2.80
N THR A 18 -31.85 5.72 -1.48
CA THR A 18 -30.66 6.21 -0.79
C THR A 18 -29.95 5.09 -0.05
N LEU A 19 -28.62 5.12 -0.11
CA LEU A 19 -27.73 4.28 0.68
C LEU A 19 -26.51 5.11 1.05
N ASN A 20 -26.34 5.39 2.34
CA ASN A 20 -25.24 6.21 2.85
C ASN A 20 -25.15 7.56 2.11
N ASN A 21 -24.09 7.76 1.35
CA ASN A 21 -23.79 8.96 0.60
C ASN A 21 -24.13 8.86 -0.90
N LEU A 22 -24.82 7.80 -1.30
CA LEU A 22 -25.24 7.54 -2.66
C LEU A 22 -26.76 7.61 -2.77
N SER A 23 -27.26 8.26 -3.80
CA SER A 23 -28.69 8.35 -4.10
C SER A 23 -28.98 8.17 -5.58
N PHE A 24 -30.05 7.44 -5.87
CA PHE A 24 -30.57 7.19 -7.22
C PHE A 24 -31.96 7.80 -7.31
N GLN A 25 -32.12 8.81 -8.15
CA GLN A 25 -33.41 9.38 -8.44
C GLN A 25 -33.86 8.91 -9.82
N TYR A 26 -35.01 8.24 -9.86
CA TYR A 26 -35.64 7.87 -11.12
C TYR A 26 -36.29 9.12 -11.74
N LEU A 27 -35.88 9.46 -12.97
CA LEU A 27 -36.45 10.60 -13.70
C LEU A 27 -37.66 10.15 -14.55
N ALA A 28 -37.37 9.45 -15.65
CA ALA A 28 -38.32 8.89 -16.62
C ALA A 28 -37.57 7.96 -17.61
N ASP A 29 -38.29 7.06 -18.28
CA ASP A 29 -37.73 6.05 -19.19
C ASP A 29 -36.59 5.22 -18.54
N ASN A 30 -35.45 5.15 -19.21
CA ASN A 30 -34.23 4.51 -18.70
C ASN A 30 -33.31 5.53 -18.00
N ALA A 31 -33.72 6.78 -17.78
CA ALA A 31 -32.83 7.78 -17.19
C ALA A 31 -32.86 7.77 -15.65
N ILE A 32 -31.67 7.62 -15.06
CA ILE A 32 -31.46 7.67 -13.61
C ILE A 32 -30.44 8.76 -13.30
N ASN A 33 -30.75 9.60 -12.31
CA ASN A 33 -29.78 10.51 -11.72
C ASN A 33 -29.07 9.81 -10.57
N ILE A 34 -27.75 9.69 -10.68
CA ILE A 34 -26.89 9.19 -9.61
C ILE A 34 -26.26 10.40 -8.94
N THR A 35 -26.52 10.57 -7.64
CA THR A 35 -25.89 11.61 -6.83
C THR A 35 -25.05 10.98 -5.73
N PHE A 36 -23.78 11.34 -5.71
CA PHE A 36 -22.80 10.93 -4.70
C PHE A 36 -22.32 12.16 -3.92
N THR A 37 -22.29 12.04 -2.60
CA THR A 37 -21.80 13.11 -1.70
C THR A 37 -20.52 12.65 -1.01
N ASN A 38 -19.43 13.41 -1.14
CA ASN A 38 -18.20 13.09 -0.39
C ASN A 38 -18.29 13.60 1.08
N GLU A 39 -17.39 13.15 1.95
CA GLU A 39 -17.27 13.58 3.35
C GLU A 39 -17.13 15.12 3.46
N ASP A 40 -16.47 15.75 2.49
CA ASP A 40 -16.33 17.21 2.34
C ASP A 40 -17.60 17.94 1.86
N LYS A 41 -18.77 17.26 1.87
CA LYS A 41 -20.09 17.75 1.39
C LYS A 41 -20.13 18.18 -0.08
N ARG A 42 -19.14 17.80 -0.89
CA ARG A 42 -19.17 18.00 -2.33
C ARG A 42 -20.08 16.96 -2.97
N THR A 43 -21.04 17.42 -3.77
CA THR A 43 -22.00 16.57 -4.47
C THR A 43 -21.61 16.44 -5.94
N PHE A 44 -21.61 15.21 -6.43
CA PHE A 44 -21.48 14.88 -7.85
C PHE A 44 -22.78 14.24 -8.32
N THR A 45 -23.43 14.85 -9.30
CA THR A 45 -24.65 14.32 -9.90
C THR A 45 -24.42 14.04 -11.38
N LYS A 46 -24.73 12.83 -11.83
CA LYS A 46 -24.67 12.44 -13.24
C LYS A 46 -25.93 11.70 -13.67
N LYS A 47 -26.44 12.08 -14.84
CA LYS A 47 -27.50 11.34 -15.53
C LYS A 47 -26.88 10.12 -16.22
N VAL A 48 -27.45 8.94 -15.97
CA VAL A 48 -27.03 7.67 -16.56
C VAL A 48 -28.25 6.99 -17.18
N GLU A 49 -28.03 6.38 -18.34
CA GLU A 49 -29.03 5.58 -19.05
C GLU A 49 -28.47 4.15 -19.19
N PRO A 50 -28.99 3.15 -18.46
CA PRO A 50 -28.57 1.78 -18.63
C PRO A 50 -29.16 1.25 -19.93
N VAL A 51 -28.29 0.89 -20.86
CA VAL A 51 -28.66 0.22 -22.11
C VAL A 51 -28.48 -1.28 -21.89
N ILE A 52 -29.57 -2.01 -21.68
CA ILE A 52 -29.56 -3.48 -21.62
C ILE A 52 -30.07 -4.01 -22.97
N PRO A 53 -29.23 -4.68 -23.78
CA PRO A 53 -29.68 -5.25 -25.04
C PRO A 53 -30.70 -6.38 -24.79
N LEU A 54 -31.90 -6.28 -25.38
CA LEU A 54 -32.95 -7.32 -25.29
C LEU A 54 -32.47 -8.71 -25.73
N LYS A 55 -31.52 -8.77 -26.67
CA LYS A 55 -30.86 -10.01 -27.10
C LYS A 55 -30.14 -10.72 -25.94
N ASN A 56 -29.64 -9.99 -24.95
CA ASN A 56 -28.99 -10.56 -23.77
C ASN A 56 -30.01 -11.03 -22.73
N LEU A 57 -31.17 -10.38 -22.64
CA LEU A 57 -32.26 -10.79 -21.76
C LEU A 57 -32.92 -12.11 -22.22
N LEU A 58 -33.05 -12.33 -23.52
CA LEU A 58 -33.71 -13.52 -24.08
C LEU A 58 -32.77 -14.70 -24.36
N ARG A 59 -31.44 -14.51 -24.29
CA ARG A 59 -30.44 -15.56 -24.60
C ARG A 59 -30.16 -16.50 -23.43
N LEU A 60 -30.49 -16.09 -22.22
CA LEU A 60 -30.13 -16.80 -21.00
C LEU A 60 -31.42 -17.23 -20.30
N SER A 61 -31.56 -18.52 -20.00
CA SER A 61 -32.65 -19.00 -19.14
C SER A 61 -32.54 -18.36 -17.76
N PRO A 62 -33.63 -18.22 -16.99
CA PRO A 62 -33.60 -17.72 -15.62
C PRO A 62 -32.59 -18.45 -14.72
N GLU A 63 -32.33 -19.72 -15.01
CA GLU A 63 -31.32 -20.56 -14.35
C GLU A 63 -29.90 -20.06 -14.61
N LYS A 64 -29.58 -19.68 -15.86
CA LYS A 64 -28.27 -19.10 -16.20
C LYS A 64 -28.06 -17.71 -15.60
N TRP A 65 -29.12 -16.92 -15.42
CA TRP A 65 -29.00 -15.66 -14.70
C TRP A 65 -28.63 -15.86 -13.25
N LYS A 66 -29.17 -16.91 -12.61
CA LYS A 66 -28.82 -17.24 -11.24
C LYS A 66 -27.37 -17.72 -11.15
N GLU A 67 -26.92 -18.57 -12.06
CA GLU A 67 -25.52 -19.02 -12.11
C GLU A 67 -24.54 -17.88 -12.41
N ASP A 68 -24.82 -17.03 -13.40
CA ASP A 68 -23.99 -15.87 -13.73
C ASP A 68 -23.99 -14.85 -12.59
N TYR A 69 -25.12 -14.68 -11.89
CA TYR A 69 -25.24 -13.85 -10.71
C TYR A 69 -24.42 -14.39 -9.54
N ASP A 70 -24.53 -15.68 -9.24
CA ASP A 70 -23.79 -16.34 -8.16
C ASP A 70 -22.28 -16.26 -8.44
N LYS A 71 -21.87 -16.49 -9.69
CA LYS A 71 -20.48 -16.35 -10.13
C LYS A 71 -19.96 -14.92 -10.02
N ALA A 72 -20.73 -13.93 -10.50
CA ALA A 72 -20.36 -12.52 -10.38
C ALA A 72 -20.28 -12.09 -8.90
N MET A 73 -21.14 -12.65 -8.04
CA MET A 73 -21.12 -12.40 -6.60
C MET A 73 -19.89 -13.02 -5.92
N GLU A 74 -19.47 -14.20 -6.35
CA GLU A 74 -18.23 -14.85 -5.90
C GLU A 74 -17.02 -13.99 -6.29
N GLU A 75 -16.94 -13.55 -7.55
CA GLU A 75 -15.87 -12.67 -8.05
C GLU A 75 -15.86 -11.32 -7.32
N LEU A 76 -17.03 -10.72 -7.05
CA LEU A 76 -17.15 -9.50 -6.26
C LEU A 76 -16.70 -9.69 -4.82
N LYS A 77 -16.99 -10.84 -4.19
CA LYS A 77 -16.49 -11.13 -2.84
C LYS A 77 -14.98 -11.24 -2.84
N VAL A 78 -14.39 -11.95 -3.80
CA VAL A 78 -12.93 -12.07 -3.93
C VAL A 78 -12.29 -10.69 -4.12
N GLU A 79 -12.83 -9.88 -5.02
CA GLU A 79 -12.30 -8.55 -5.30
C GLU A 79 -12.52 -7.59 -4.12
N GLN A 80 -13.65 -7.67 -3.42
CA GLN A 80 -13.90 -6.90 -2.20
C GLN A 80 -12.95 -7.30 -1.08
N THR A 81 -12.62 -8.59 -0.95
CA THR A 81 -11.63 -9.07 0.02
C THR A 81 -10.25 -8.54 -0.33
N ARG A 82 -9.90 -8.51 -1.62
CA ARG A 82 -8.66 -7.92 -2.13
C ARG A 82 -8.59 -6.41 -1.88
N ILE A 83 -9.68 -5.68 -2.15
CA ILE A 83 -9.81 -4.25 -1.90
C ILE A 83 -9.76 -3.96 -0.40
N ASN A 84 -10.38 -4.78 0.45
CA ASN A 84 -10.32 -4.62 1.89
C ASN A 84 -8.92 -4.89 2.43
N ALA A 85 -8.23 -5.93 1.97
CA ALA A 85 -6.83 -6.18 2.31
C ALA A 85 -5.92 -5.03 1.82
N MET A 86 -6.17 -4.50 0.63
CA MET A 86 -5.48 -3.32 0.12
C MET A 86 -5.80 -2.08 0.94
N ALA A 87 -7.06 -1.87 1.36
CA ALA A 87 -7.46 -0.76 2.20
C ALA A 87 -6.95 -0.90 3.64
N GLU A 88 -6.81 -2.12 4.18
CA GLU A 88 -6.20 -2.40 5.48
C GLU A 88 -4.70 -2.19 5.44
N THR A 89 -4.02 -2.62 4.37
CA THR A 89 -2.61 -2.29 4.18
C THR A 89 -2.42 -0.79 4.00
N PHE A 90 -3.22 -0.11 3.16
CA PHE A 90 -3.19 1.36 3.03
C PHE A 90 -3.58 2.10 4.30
N ARG A 91 -4.53 1.58 5.11
CA ARG A 91 -4.86 2.13 6.42
C ARG A 91 -3.77 1.86 7.43
N ALA A 92 -3.10 0.71 7.40
CA ALA A 92 -1.90 0.47 8.19
C ALA A 92 -0.80 1.45 7.76
N PHE A 93 -0.62 1.70 6.47
CA PHE A 93 0.31 2.70 5.94
C PHE A 93 -0.09 4.15 6.28
N SER A 94 -1.39 4.48 6.33
CA SER A 94 -1.91 5.84 6.53
C SER A 94 -2.22 6.20 7.99
N LEU A 95 -2.57 5.23 8.85
CA LEU A 95 -2.66 5.40 10.31
C LEU A 95 -1.27 5.37 10.93
N ASN A 96 -0.30 4.69 10.30
CA ASN A 96 1.12 4.89 10.58
C ASN A 96 1.63 6.21 9.96
N GLN A 97 1.02 7.34 10.32
CA GLN A 97 1.72 8.64 10.37
C GLN A 97 2.82 8.64 11.45
N LEU A 98 3.54 7.52 11.61
CA LEU A 98 4.62 7.35 12.57
C LEU A 98 5.95 7.44 11.83
N GLY A 99 6.10 8.54 11.09
CA GLY A 99 7.43 9.11 10.92
C GLY A 99 7.96 9.41 12.31
N THR A 100 9.17 8.94 12.61
CA THR A 100 9.92 9.15 13.87
C THR A 100 9.41 8.46 15.15
N PHE A 101 8.11 8.39 15.47
CA PHE A 101 7.69 7.95 16.82
C PHE A 101 7.71 6.43 17.09
N ASN A 102 7.50 5.57 16.08
CA ASN A 102 7.63 4.11 16.27
C ASN A 102 9.09 3.65 16.36
N PHE A 103 10.02 4.48 15.88
CA PHE A 103 11.45 4.23 16.02
C PHE A 103 11.85 4.30 17.48
N ASP A 104 11.35 5.27 18.25
CA ASP A 104 11.74 5.51 19.65
C ASP A 104 11.38 4.35 20.61
N ALA A 105 10.35 3.57 20.28
CA ALA A 105 9.98 2.36 21.02
C ALA A 105 10.86 1.15 20.66
N LEU A 106 11.30 1.04 19.40
CA LEU A 106 12.22 -0.01 18.90
C LEU A 106 13.71 0.31 19.17
N MET A 107 14.06 1.59 19.31
CA MET A 107 15.38 2.12 19.71
C MET A 107 15.84 1.66 21.11
N LYS A 108 14.93 1.05 21.89
CA LYS A 108 15.20 0.48 23.21
C LYS A 108 15.62 -0.99 23.16
N MET A 109 15.82 -1.56 21.96
CA MET A 109 16.36 -2.91 21.80
C MET A 109 17.89 -2.90 21.99
N ASP A 110 18.38 -3.75 22.89
CA ASP A 110 19.76 -3.73 23.42
C ASP A 110 20.87 -3.99 22.38
N ASP A 111 20.54 -4.42 21.16
CA ASP A 111 21.50 -4.86 20.14
C ASP A 111 21.73 -3.89 18.97
N TRP A 112 21.14 -2.69 19.01
CA TRP A 112 21.32 -1.68 17.97
C TRP A 112 22.44 -0.70 18.32
N PHE A 113 23.39 -0.47 17.40
CA PHE A 113 24.49 0.48 17.61
C PHE A 113 24.51 1.59 16.56
N HIS A 114 25.03 2.76 16.94
CA HIS A 114 25.09 3.95 16.09
C HIS A 114 26.21 3.84 15.05
N VAL A 115 25.92 4.26 13.82
CA VAL A 115 26.92 4.36 12.74
C VAL A 115 26.72 5.64 11.94
N LYS A 116 27.77 6.10 11.25
CA LYS A 116 27.69 7.16 10.25
C LYS A 116 27.62 6.53 8.87
N PRO A 117 26.44 6.47 8.25
CA PRO A 117 26.27 5.73 7.01
C PRO A 117 26.80 6.54 5.82
N LYS A 118 27.57 5.89 4.94
CA LYS A 118 27.96 6.37 3.62
C LYS A 118 27.30 5.50 2.57
N PHE A 119 26.38 6.05 1.81
CA PHE A 119 25.61 5.32 0.80
C PHE A 119 26.32 5.39 -0.56
N VAL A 120 26.73 4.24 -1.08
CA VAL A 120 27.48 4.10 -2.34
C VAL A 120 26.65 3.29 -3.34
N VAL A 121 26.44 3.82 -4.54
CA VAL A 121 25.76 3.12 -5.64
C VAL A 121 26.67 3.15 -6.86
N GLU A 122 27.02 1.98 -7.42
CA GLU A 122 27.88 1.88 -8.60
C GLU A 122 29.19 2.70 -8.47
N ASN A 123 29.81 2.69 -7.29
CA ASN A 123 31.00 3.49 -6.94
C ASN A 123 30.81 5.02 -6.95
N ILE A 124 29.57 5.51 -6.99
CA ILE A 124 29.23 6.92 -6.88
C ILE A 124 28.56 7.17 -5.53
N ILE A 125 29.11 8.11 -4.77
CA ILE A 125 28.46 8.63 -3.57
C ILE A 125 27.29 9.49 -4.02
N LYS A 126 26.07 9.06 -3.69
CA LYS A 126 24.85 9.84 -3.92
C LYS A 126 24.48 10.57 -2.63
N ASN A 127 23.99 11.79 -2.79
CA ASN A 127 23.51 12.63 -1.70
C ASN A 127 22.03 12.97 -1.96
N ASN A 128 21.26 13.14 -0.88
CA ASN A 128 19.86 13.59 -0.91
C ASN A 128 18.87 12.59 -1.56
N ASN A 129 19.19 11.30 -1.51
CA ASN A 129 18.23 10.26 -1.86
C ASN A 129 17.36 9.91 -0.65
N GLU A 130 16.18 9.37 -0.93
CA GLU A 130 15.36 8.78 0.12
C GLU A 130 15.84 7.36 0.41
N ILE A 131 15.92 7.06 1.69
CA ILE A 131 16.34 5.76 2.21
C ILE A 131 15.12 5.12 2.86
N VAL A 132 14.89 3.87 2.52
CA VAL A 132 13.82 3.05 3.11
C VAL A 132 14.46 1.89 3.85
N ILE A 133 14.16 1.75 5.14
CA ILE A 133 14.62 0.61 5.96
C ILE A 133 13.40 -0.21 6.30
N ILE A 134 13.34 -1.45 5.84
CA ILE A 134 12.25 -2.40 6.14
C ILE A 134 12.76 -3.33 7.25
N PHE A 135 11.98 -3.52 8.31
CA PHE A 135 12.37 -4.42 9.40
C PHE A 135 12.31 -5.89 8.95
N GLY A 136 13.20 -6.75 9.47
CA GLY A 136 13.28 -8.15 9.03
C GLY A 136 12.06 -9.00 9.39
N ASP A 137 11.32 -8.61 10.42
CA ASP A 137 10.02 -9.20 10.79
C ASP A 137 8.85 -8.68 9.94
N ASN A 138 9.13 -7.76 9.00
CA ASN A 138 8.16 -7.07 8.16
C ASN A 138 7.06 -6.33 8.95
N SER A 139 7.31 -5.99 10.21
CA SER A 139 6.37 -5.25 11.07
C SER A 139 6.19 -3.80 10.61
N GLY A 140 7.13 -3.27 9.84
CA GLY A 140 7.08 -1.90 9.34
C GLY A 140 8.31 -1.51 8.54
N TYR A 141 8.35 -0.22 8.20
CA TYR A 141 9.48 0.41 7.53
C TYR A 141 9.66 1.85 7.99
N ILE A 142 10.84 2.40 7.73
CA ILE A 142 11.20 3.80 7.94
C ILE A 142 11.55 4.39 6.59
N ARG A 143 11.07 5.60 6.30
CA ARG A 143 11.50 6.37 5.13
C ARG A 143 12.07 7.71 5.59
N VAL A 144 13.31 7.98 5.22
CA VAL A 144 14.04 9.19 5.65
C VAL A 144 14.91 9.68 4.51
N LYS A 145 15.11 10.99 4.40
CA LYS A 145 16.08 11.53 3.44
C LYS A 145 17.48 11.46 4.02
N GLN A 146 18.47 11.20 3.18
CA GLN A 146 19.86 11.05 3.59
C GLN A 146 20.42 12.25 4.36
N ASP A 147 20.00 13.47 4.01
CA ASP A 147 20.39 14.72 4.68
C ASP A 147 19.72 14.91 6.06
N GLN A 148 18.67 14.14 6.35
CA GLN A 148 17.93 14.17 7.61
C GLN A 148 18.34 13.03 8.56
N ILE A 149 19.29 12.19 8.15
CA ILE A 149 19.82 11.12 9.00
C ILE A 149 20.83 11.72 9.98
N ASN A 150 20.32 12.12 11.14
CA ASN A 150 21.14 12.55 12.27
C ASN A 150 21.51 11.37 13.18
N ASP A 151 20.66 10.34 13.20
CA ASP A 151 20.83 9.16 14.02
C ASP A 151 20.50 7.90 13.20
N PHE A 152 21.54 7.17 12.80
CA PHE A 152 21.41 5.89 12.10
C PHE A 152 21.93 4.79 12.99
N ARG A 153 21.07 3.81 13.28
CA ARG A 153 21.45 2.61 13.98
C ARG A 153 21.24 1.41 13.10
N ILE A 154 22.08 0.40 13.28
CA ILE A 154 21.95 -0.88 12.61
C ILE A 154 21.99 -2.02 13.61
N ASN A 155 21.26 -3.08 13.28
CA ASN A 155 21.44 -4.39 13.89
C ASN A 155 21.50 -5.44 12.76
N PRO A 156 22.70 -5.91 12.39
CA PRO A 156 22.89 -6.95 11.36
C PRO A 156 22.05 -8.22 11.57
N GLU A 157 21.76 -8.57 12.82
CA GLU A 157 21.01 -9.79 13.16
C GLU A 157 19.49 -9.62 13.00
N SER A 158 19.00 -8.38 12.90
CA SER A 158 17.56 -8.12 12.79
C SER A 158 16.99 -8.42 11.40
N GLY A 159 17.85 -8.77 10.42
CA GLY A 159 17.43 -9.09 9.05
C GLY A 159 16.77 -7.91 8.31
N HIS A 160 16.99 -6.68 8.78
CA HIS A 160 16.43 -5.49 8.15
C HIS A 160 17.00 -5.29 6.74
N ARG A 161 16.15 -4.79 5.83
CA ARG A 161 16.50 -4.51 4.44
C ARG A 161 16.64 -3.00 4.26
N ILE A 162 17.73 -2.56 3.66
CA ILE A 162 17.97 -1.13 3.38
C ILE A 162 17.85 -0.91 1.88
N LEU A 163 17.05 0.08 1.50
CA LEU A 163 16.79 0.47 0.13
C LEU A 163 17.14 1.94 -0.06
N LEU A 164 17.64 2.26 -1.25
CA LEU A 164 17.88 3.61 -1.70
C LEU A 164 16.97 3.90 -2.89
N MET A 165 16.11 4.91 -2.77
CA MET A 165 15.27 5.34 -3.88
C MET A 165 16.10 6.16 -4.85
N LEU A 166 16.25 5.67 -6.09
CA LEU A 166 16.91 6.38 -7.17
C LEU A 166 15.86 7.02 -8.10
N LYS A 167 16.31 7.71 -9.14
CA LYS A 167 15.43 8.30 -10.15
C LYS A 167 14.95 7.21 -11.13
N ASP A 168 13.92 7.53 -11.91
CA ASP A 168 13.50 6.72 -13.08
C ASP A 168 13.15 5.25 -12.78
N ASN A 169 12.44 5.02 -11.66
CA ASN A 169 12.02 3.68 -11.18
C ASN A 169 13.19 2.72 -10.88
N GLU A 170 14.34 3.27 -10.56
CA GLU A 170 15.48 2.51 -10.10
C GLU A 170 15.53 2.52 -8.56
N ILE A 171 16.01 1.42 -7.99
CA ILE A 171 16.28 1.31 -6.56
C ILE A 171 17.67 0.72 -6.35
N GLY A 172 18.35 1.19 -5.32
CA GLY A 172 19.49 0.49 -4.73
C GLY A 172 18.99 -0.45 -3.66
N ILE A 173 19.40 -1.72 -3.68
CA ILE A 173 19.15 -2.68 -2.61
C ILE A 173 20.49 -2.98 -1.93
N PHE A 174 20.53 -2.85 -0.61
CA PHE A 174 21.68 -3.32 0.16
C PHE A 174 21.54 -4.84 0.38
N PRO A 175 22.50 -5.66 -0.06
CA PRO A 175 22.40 -7.11 0.09
C PRO A 175 22.45 -7.51 1.57
N ILE A 176 21.51 -8.35 2.00
CA ILE A 176 21.46 -8.83 3.40
C ILE A 176 22.73 -9.61 3.75
N GLU A 177 23.28 -10.36 2.80
CA GLU A 177 24.50 -11.13 3.00
C GLU A 177 25.71 -10.24 3.34
N SER A 178 25.73 -9.00 2.85
CA SER A 178 26.80 -8.04 3.15
C SER A 178 26.85 -7.62 4.62
N PHE A 179 25.80 -7.89 5.42
CA PHE A 179 25.85 -7.73 6.87
C PHE A 179 26.75 -8.77 7.55
N LYS A 180 26.88 -9.98 6.99
CA LYS A 180 27.73 -11.04 7.55
C LYS A 180 29.21 -10.74 7.40
N ASP A 181 29.56 -9.98 6.36
CA ASP A 181 30.94 -9.57 6.09
C ASP A 181 31.38 -8.36 6.93
N MET A 182 30.46 -7.73 7.68
CA MET A 182 30.79 -6.63 8.56
C MET A 182 31.42 -7.14 9.87
N ASP A 183 32.47 -6.45 10.32
CA ASP A 183 33.08 -6.70 11.62
C ASP A 183 32.26 -6.04 12.74
N ILE A 184 31.18 -6.73 13.14
CA ILE A 184 30.18 -6.22 14.09
C ILE A 184 30.81 -5.90 15.45
N GLU A 185 31.72 -6.74 15.93
CA GLU A 185 32.35 -6.54 17.25
C GLU A 185 33.16 -5.24 17.29
N ASN A 186 33.96 -4.98 16.26
CA ASN A 186 34.74 -3.74 16.17
C ASN A 186 33.86 -2.50 15.98
N LEU A 187 32.76 -2.63 15.24
CA LEU A 187 31.80 -1.53 15.05
C LEU A 187 31.03 -1.20 16.34
N ARG A 188 30.62 -2.21 17.12
CA ARG A 188 29.92 -2.02 18.41
C ARG A 188 30.79 -1.31 19.44
N ASN A 189 32.09 -1.60 19.47
CA ASN A 189 33.04 -1.00 20.41
C ASN A 189 33.47 0.43 20.04
N SER A 190 33.10 0.91 18.85
CA SER A 190 33.47 2.23 18.34
C SER A 190 32.35 3.24 18.54
N THR A 191 32.69 4.46 18.97
CA THR A 191 31.70 5.55 19.10
C THR A 191 31.35 6.11 17.73
N SER A 192 30.30 5.59 17.10
CA SER A 192 29.76 6.06 15.80
C SER A 192 30.75 5.90 14.62
N PRO A 193 31.13 4.66 14.27
CA PRO A 193 32.04 4.40 13.16
C PRO A 193 31.41 4.79 11.81
N ASP A 194 32.26 5.19 10.87
CA ASP A 194 31.87 5.38 9.47
C ASP A 194 31.67 4.01 8.80
N VAL A 195 30.46 3.74 8.30
CA VAL A 195 30.13 2.48 7.62
C VAL A 195 29.68 2.79 6.20
N SER A 196 30.31 2.13 5.23
CA SER A 196 29.95 2.27 3.82
C SER A 196 28.98 1.16 3.41
N PHE A 197 27.80 1.56 2.94
CA PHE A 197 26.77 0.67 2.42
C PHE A 197 26.82 0.73 0.90
N THR A 198 27.26 -0.36 0.28
CA THR A 198 27.29 -0.51 -1.18
C THR A 198 26.00 -1.16 -1.66
N PHE A 199 25.24 -0.45 -2.50
CA PHE A 199 23.96 -0.92 -3.00
C PHE A 199 24.09 -1.50 -4.39
N GLU A 200 23.36 -2.59 -4.62
CA GLU A 200 23.11 -3.14 -5.94
C GLU A 200 21.95 -2.40 -6.60
N LYS A 201 22.16 -1.95 -7.82
CA LYS A 201 21.16 -1.20 -8.57
C LYS A 201 20.19 -2.16 -9.27
N HIS A 202 18.90 -1.92 -9.14
CA HIS A 202 17.84 -2.67 -9.80
C HIS A 202 16.80 -1.74 -10.42
N VAL A 203 16.31 -2.13 -11.59
CA VAL A 203 15.15 -1.50 -12.24
C VAL A 203 13.90 -2.24 -11.80
N VAL A 204 12.88 -1.50 -11.36
CA VAL A 204 11.62 -2.05 -10.85
C VAL A 204 10.46 -1.50 -11.66
N SER A 205 9.80 -2.35 -12.44
CA SER A 205 8.66 -1.95 -13.28
C SER A 205 7.33 -1.95 -12.52
N ASP A 206 7.22 -2.76 -11.46
CA ASP A 206 5.97 -3.02 -10.76
C ASP A 206 6.22 -3.55 -9.34
N ALA A 207 5.16 -3.66 -8.54
CA ALA A 207 5.26 -4.14 -7.16
C ALA A 207 5.64 -5.62 -7.04
N VAL A 208 5.44 -6.43 -8.08
CA VAL A 208 5.74 -7.87 -8.07
C VAL A 208 7.24 -8.09 -8.20
N SER A 209 7.86 -7.46 -9.19
CA SER A 209 9.31 -7.45 -9.40
C SER A 209 10.06 -6.91 -8.18
N LEU A 210 9.50 -5.92 -7.47
CA LEU A 210 10.06 -5.45 -6.21
C LEU A 210 10.05 -6.55 -5.13
N ARG A 211 8.94 -7.26 -4.97
CA ARG A 211 8.79 -8.31 -3.95
C ARG A 211 9.75 -9.46 -4.20
N GLU A 212 9.86 -9.90 -5.45
CA GLU A 212 10.80 -10.96 -5.85
C GLU A 212 12.25 -10.56 -5.51
N LYS A 213 12.65 -9.32 -5.80
CA LYS A 213 13.99 -8.81 -5.50
C LYS A 213 14.28 -8.68 -4.01
N LEU A 214 13.26 -8.44 -3.20
CA LEU A 214 13.38 -8.38 -1.74
C LEU A 214 13.25 -9.76 -1.07
N GLY A 215 12.91 -10.82 -1.84
CA GLY A 215 12.73 -12.17 -1.32
C GLY A 215 11.45 -12.34 -0.49
N PHE A 216 10.36 -11.72 -0.91
CA PHE A 216 9.00 -11.91 -0.37
C PHE A 216 8.20 -12.95 -1.14
#